data_AF-A0A932LBT0-F1
#
_entry.id   AF-A0A932LBT0-F1
#
_cell.length_a   1.000
_cell.length_b   1.000
_cell.length_c   1.000
_cell.angle_alpha   90.00
_cell.angle_beta   90.00
_cell.angle_gamma   90.00
#
_symmetry.space_group_name_H-M   'P 1'
#
loop_
_entity.id
_entity.type
_entity.pdbx_description
1 polymer ?
#
loop_
_entity_poly.entity_id
_entity_poly.type
_entity_poly.pdbx_seq_one_letter_code
_entity_poly.pdbx_strand_id
1 'polypeptide(L)'
;MTREVKQAAEPSVRVQPITVEIAPGELVDKITILQIKSERITEPEKLANVRVELDTLLATRDRAIEPSAELTELTAELRAVNQKLWQIEDSIRECERNAEKSYAAY
;
A
#
# COMPACT_ATOMS: atom_id res chain seq x y z
N MET A 1 8.90 -8.92 -46.38
CA MET A 1 8.24 -7.65 -45.98
C MET A 1 7.89 -7.75 -44.50
N THR A 2 8.85 -7.47 -43.64
CA THR A 2 8.70 -7.45 -42.17
C THR A 2 8.30 -6.04 -41.76
N ARG A 3 7.07 -5.84 -41.28
CA ARG A 3 6.67 -4.60 -40.59
C ARG A 3 6.90 -4.80 -39.10
N GLU A 4 7.99 -4.22 -38.60
CA GLU A 4 8.19 -4.03 -37.17
C GLU A 4 7.14 -3.04 -36.66
N VAL A 5 6.28 -3.51 -35.76
CA VAL A 5 5.38 -2.64 -35.02
C VAL A 5 6.24 -1.96 -33.95
N LYS A 6 6.62 -0.71 -34.20
CA LYS A 6 7.18 0.17 -33.17
C LYS A 6 6.10 0.38 -32.10
N GLN A 7 6.28 -0.27 -30.96
CA GLN A 7 5.52 0.04 -29.74
C GLN A 7 5.98 1.42 -29.29
N ALA A 8 5.13 2.44 -29.50
CA ALA A 8 5.37 3.78 -29.00
C ALA A 8 5.30 3.71 -27.47
N ALA A 9 6.42 3.98 -26.80
CA ALA A 9 6.47 4.11 -25.35
C ALA A 9 5.56 5.28 -24.94
N GLU A 10 4.57 4.99 -24.10
CA GLU A 10 3.69 6.02 -23.53
C GLU A 10 4.52 7.03 -22.73
N PRO A 11 4.17 8.33 -22.77
CA PRO A 11 4.91 9.34 -22.03
C PRO A 11 4.71 9.12 -20.52
N SER A 12 5.78 8.69 -19.85
CA SER A 12 5.87 8.65 -18.39
C SER A 12 5.74 10.07 -17.84
N VAL A 13 4.59 10.39 -17.24
CA VAL A 13 4.37 11.66 -16.55
C VAL A 13 5.31 11.70 -15.35
N ARG A 14 6.37 12.52 -15.42
CA ARG A 14 7.24 12.78 -14.26
C ARG A 14 6.48 13.66 -13.27
N VAL A 15 5.92 13.05 -12.25
CA VAL A 15 5.36 13.76 -11.09
C VAL A 15 6.52 14.18 -10.20
N GLN A 16 6.61 15.48 -9.87
CA GLN A 16 7.57 15.97 -8.88
C GLN A 16 7.11 15.56 -7.47
N PRO A 17 8.01 15.07 -6.60
CA PRO A 17 7.64 14.71 -5.24
C PRO A 17 7.24 15.96 -4.44
N ILE A 18 6.13 15.87 -3.72
CA ILE A 18 5.68 16.88 -2.76
C ILE A 18 6.16 16.45 -1.38
N THR A 19 6.87 17.35 -0.69
CA THR A 19 7.35 17.10 0.68
C THR A 19 6.44 17.76 1.69
N VAL A 20 6.05 17.02 2.73
CA VAL A 20 5.27 17.52 3.87
C VAL A 20 5.90 17.01 5.16
N GLU A 21 5.81 17.81 6.22
CA GLU A 21 6.18 17.37 7.57
C GLU A 21 5.07 16.46 8.11
N ILE A 22 5.47 15.35 8.73
CA ILE A 22 4.58 14.36 9.33
C ILE A 22 5.11 13.92 10.69
N ALA A 23 4.22 13.43 11.55
CA ALA A 23 4.64 12.87 12.82
C ALA A 23 5.33 11.50 12.62
N PRO A 24 6.29 11.10 13.48
CA PRO A 24 6.92 9.78 13.43
C PRO A 24 5.92 8.61 13.44
N GLY A 25 4.83 8.73 14.20
CA GLY A 25 3.77 7.72 14.25
C GLY A 25 3.03 7.56 12.93
N GLU A 26 2.81 8.64 12.17
CA GLU A 26 2.17 8.59 10.85
C GLU A 26 3.08 7.92 9.81
N LEU A 27 4.40 8.12 9.92
CA LEU A 27 5.38 7.41 9.09
C LEU A 27 5.30 5.89 9.35
N VAL A 28 5.29 5.49 10.63
CA VAL A 28 5.20 4.08 11.02
C VAL A 28 3.87 3.48 10.57
N ASP A 29 2.75 4.18 10.74
CA ASP A 29 1.43 3.73 10.27
C ASP A 29 1.44 3.45 8.76
N LYS A 30 1.92 4.40 7.95
CA LYS A 30 2.05 4.23 6.50
C LYS A 30 2.90 3.02 6.13
N ILE A 31 4.02 2.80 6.82
CA ILE A 31 4.86 1.62 6.64
C ILE A 31 4.06 0.34 6.91
N THR A 32 3.33 0.25 8.02
CA THR A 32 2.55 -0.95 8.34
C THR A 32 1.48 -1.25 7.29
N ILE A 33 0.80 -0.22 6.77
CA ILE A 33 -0.19 -0.35 5.70
C ILE A 33 0.47 -0.87 4.42
N LEU A 34 1.61 -0.30 4.02
CA LEU A 34 2.31 -0.71 2.79
C LEU A 34 2.88 -2.13 2.89
N GLN A 35 3.34 -2.56 4.07
CA GLN A 35 3.74 -3.94 4.30
C GLN A 35 2.55 -4.92 4.15
N ILE A 36 1.38 -4.58 4.73
CA ILE A 36 0.17 -5.42 4.54
C ILE A 36 -0.23 -5.46 3.06
N LYS A 37 -0.16 -4.33 2.36
CA LYS A 37 -0.43 -4.26 0.92
C LYS A 37 0.56 -5.11 0.11
N SER A 38 1.85 -5.08 0.44
CA SER A 38 2.87 -5.85 -0.29
C SER A 38 2.70 -7.37 -0.13
N GLU A 39 2.12 -7.82 0.97
CA GLU A 39 1.78 -9.22 1.22
C GLU A 39 0.50 -9.67 0.51
N ARG A 40 -0.46 -8.76 0.28
CA ARG A 40 -1.79 -9.10 -0.27
C ARG A 40 -1.97 -8.79 -1.76
N ILE A 41 -1.22 -7.84 -2.32
CA ILE A 41 -1.33 -7.47 -3.74
C ILE A 41 -0.59 -8.50 -4.60
N THR A 42 -1.29 -9.07 -5.56
CA THR A 42 -0.74 -10.04 -6.53
C THR A 42 -0.35 -9.39 -7.86
N GLU A 43 -0.94 -8.24 -8.20
CA GLU A 43 -0.69 -7.54 -9.47
C GLU A 43 0.74 -6.98 -9.50
N PRO A 44 1.63 -7.46 -10.40
CA PRO A 44 3.06 -7.13 -10.37
C PRO A 44 3.36 -5.64 -10.47
N GLU A 45 2.65 -4.91 -11.33
CA GLU A 45 2.86 -3.48 -11.53
C GLU A 45 2.49 -2.67 -10.28
N LYS A 46 1.39 -3.01 -9.62
CA LYS A 46 0.97 -2.37 -8.37
C LYS A 46 1.93 -2.70 -7.23
N LEU A 47 2.40 -3.95 -7.18
CA LEU A 47 3.34 -4.40 -6.17
C LEU A 47 4.71 -3.70 -6.30
N ALA A 48 5.17 -3.45 -7.53
CA ALA A 48 6.40 -2.70 -7.77
C ALA A 48 6.31 -1.29 -7.17
N ASN A 49 5.20 -0.58 -7.39
CA ASN A 49 4.99 0.76 -6.82
C ASN A 49 4.95 0.74 -5.28
N VAL A 50 4.25 -0.25 -4.69
CA VAL A 50 4.19 -0.41 -3.22
C VAL A 50 5.57 -0.65 -2.63
N ARG A 51 6.41 -1.46 -3.28
CA ARG A 51 7.78 -1.74 -2.80
C ARG A 51 8.66 -0.51 -2.87
N VAL A 52 8.61 0.25 -3.96
CA VAL A 52 9.37 1.50 -4.09
C VAL A 52 9.00 2.51 -3.00
N GLU A 53 7.71 2.68 -2.73
CA GLU A 53 7.25 3.55 -1.66
C GLU A 53 7.69 3.03 -0.28
N LEU A 54 7.49 1.74 -0.01
CA LEU A 54 7.86 1.10 1.25
C LEU A 54 9.36 1.23 1.54
N ASP A 55 10.23 0.96 0.57
CA ASP A 55 11.68 1.07 0.72
C ASP A 55 12.10 2.51 1.04
N THR A 56 11.45 3.49 0.42
CA THR A 56 11.70 4.92 0.68
C THR A 56 11.34 5.30 2.11
N LEU A 57 10.19 4.84 2.61
CA LEU A 57 9.74 5.14 3.97
C LEU A 57 10.58 4.40 5.03
N LEU A 58 10.96 3.13 4.78
CA LEU A 58 11.84 2.37 5.66
C LEU A 58 13.21 3.07 5.80
N ALA A 59 13.82 3.46 4.69
CA ALA A 59 15.09 4.20 4.71
C ALA A 59 14.98 5.56 5.45
N THR A 60 13.83 6.22 5.36
CA THR A 60 13.57 7.47 6.08
C THR A 60 13.44 7.23 7.58
N ARG A 61 12.68 6.21 7.99
CA ARG A 61 12.54 5.80 9.39
C ARG A 61 13.91 5.45 9.98
N ASP A 62 14.68 4.60 9.30
CA ASP A 62 15.97 4.09 9.82
C ASP A 62 17.02 5.20 9.97
N ARG A 63 16.87 6.30 9.22
CA ARG A 63 17.73 7.50 9.38
C ARG A 63 17.27 8.41 10.51
N ALA A 64 15.97 8.50 10.76
CA ALA A 64 15.38 9.52 11.63
C ALA A 64 15.00 9.03 13.03
N ILE A 65 14.80 7.72 13.20
CA ILE A 65 14.24 7.11 14.41
C ILE A 65 15.15 5.96 14.84
N GLU A 66 15.69 6.05 16.05
CA GLU A 66 16.47 4.98 16.66
C GLU A 66 15.55 3.78 16.98
N PRO A 67 15.93 2.55 16.63
CA PRO A 67 15.15 1.37 16.99
C PRO A 67 15.11 1.16 18.51
N SER A 68 13.95 0.73 19.01
CA SER A 68 13.78 0.28 20.38
C SER A 68 12.84 -0.93 20.45
N ALA A 69 12.93 -1.69 21.54
CA ALA A 69 12.02 -2.81 21.79
C ALA A 69 10.56 -2.32 21.86
N GLU A 70 10.31 -1.24 22.59
CA GLU A 70 8.99 -0.61 22.70
C GLU A 70 8.44 -0.17 21.34
N LEU A 71 9.25 0.48 20.50
CA LEU A 71 8.82 0.87 19.15
C LEU A 71 8.47 -0.34 18.29
N THR A 72 9.22 -1.44 18.44
CA THR A 72 8.97 -2.68 17.71
C THR A 72 7.64 -3.29 18.14
N GLU A 73 7.37 -3.35 19.44
CA GLU A 73 6.11 -3.84 20.02
C GLU A 73 4.92 -2.98 19.56
N LEU A 74 5.01 -1.65 19.70
CA LEU A 74 3.98 -0.72 19.24
C LEU A 74 3.72 -0.82 17.74
N THR A 75 4.77 -0.99 16.93
CA THR A 75 4.62 -1.20 15.48
C THR A 75 3.86 -2.49 15.17
N ALA A 76 4.12 -3.57 15.91
CA ALA A 76 3.42 -4.83 15.74
C ALA A 76 1.95 -4.74 16.16
N GLU A 77 1.64 -4.05 17.27
CA GLU A 77 0.27 -3.78 17.70
C GLU A 77 -0.51 -2.95 16.67
N LEU A 78 0.09 -1.86 16.19
CA LEU A 78 -0.51 -1.01 15.16
C LEU A 78 -0.80 -1.82 13.89
N ARG A 79 0.15 -2.64 13.47
CA ARG A 79 -0.02 -3.54 12.33
C ARG A 79 -1.18 -4.51 12.53
N ALA A 80 -1.34 -5.10 13.73
CA ALA A 80 -2.46 -6.00 14.03
C ALA A 80 -3.81 -5.28 13.95
N VAL A 81 -3.90 -4.04 14.45
CA VAL A 81 -5.09 -3.19 14.30
C VAL A 81 -5.38 -2.92 12.82
N ASN A 82 -4.37 -2.55 12.04
CA ASN A 82 -4.52 -2.31 10.60
C ASN A 82 -4.99 -3.57 9.84
N GLN A 83 -4.50 -4.76 10.20
CA GLN A 83 -4.99 -6.01 9.62
C GLN A 83 -6.46 -6.30 9.97
N LYS A 84 -6.88 -6.00 11.20
CA LYS A 84 -8.28 -6.15 11.63
C LYS A 84 -9.20 -5.18 10.89
N LEU A 85 -8.79 -3.93 10.70
CA LEU A 85 -9.55 -2.95 9.93
C LEU A 85 -9.74 -3.40 8.47
N TRP A 86 -8.70 -3.96 7.86
CA TRP A 86 -8.78 -4.56 6.53
C TRP A 86 -9.79 -5.71 6.45
N GLN A 87 -9.80 -6.63 7.42
CA GLN A 87 -10.77 -7.73 7.45
C GLN A 87 -12.22 -7.24 7.55
N ILE A 88 -12.44 -6.20 8.35
CA ILE A 88 -13.76 -5.57 8.49
C ILE A 88 -14.18 -4.96 7.15
N GLU A 89 -13.31 -4.17 6.52
CA GLU A 89 -13.55 -3.56 5.22
C GLU A 89 -13.82 -4.62 4.13
N ASP A 90 -13.03 -5.70 4.08
CA ASP A 90 -13.23 -6.79 3.12
C ASP A 90 -14.61 -7.47 3.33
N SER A 91 -15.04 -7.63 4.59
CA SER A 91 -16.35 -8.18 4.93
C SER A 91 -17.49 -7.25 4.50
N ILE A 92 -17.33 -5.94 4.68
CA ILE A 92 -18.31 -4.94 4.22
C ILE A 92 -18.46 -5.01 2.70
N ARG A 93 -17.35 -5.02 1.95
CA ARG A 93 -17.37 -5.13 0.48
C ARG A 93 -18.01 -6.43 0.00
N GLU A 94 -17.89 -7.52 0.75
CA GLU A 94 -18.56 -8.78 0.42
C GLU A 94 -20.08 -8.68 0.61
N CYS A 95 -20.53 -8.09 1.72
CA CYS A 95 -21.95 -7.81 1.95
C CYS A 95 -22.54 -6.95 0.83
N GLU A 96 -21.83 -5.90 0.40
CA GLU A 96 -22.26 -5.01 -0.69
C GLU A 96 -22.39 -5.76 -2.03
N ARG A 97 -21.40 -6.58 -2.40
CA ARG A 97 -21.46 -7.41 -3.62
C ARG A 97 -22.62 -8.39 -3.58
N ASN A 98 -22.93 -8.96 -2.43
CA ASN A 98 -24.02 -9.93 -2.29
C ASN A 98 -25.39 -9.23 -2.35
N ALA A 99 -25.51 -8.03 -1.76
CA ALA A 99 -26.71 -7.21 -1.88
C ALA A 99 -26.96 -6.79 -3.33
N GLU A 100 -25.93 -6.32 -4.05
CA GLU A 100 -26.05 -5.94 -5.47
C GLU A 100 -26.50 -7.09 -6.36
N LYS A 101 -25.93 -8.29 -6.16
CA LYS A 101 -26.37 -9.51 -6.87
C LYS A 101 -27.82 -9.88 -6.57
N SER A 102 -28.25 -9.70 -5.32
CA SER A 102 -29.64 -9.94 -4.92
C SER A 102 -30.60 -8.99 -5.63
N TYR A 103 -30.23 -7.71 -5.81
CA TYR A 103 -31.06 -6.74 -6.55
C TYR A 103 -31.03 -6.94 -8.06
N ALA A 104 -29.92 -7.39 -8.65
CA ALA A 104 -29.81 -7.66 -10.08
C ALA A 104 -30.53 -8.94 -10.54
N ALA A 105 -30.95 -9.80 -9.60
CA ALA A 105 -31.67 -11.05 -9.86
C ALA A 105 -33.21 -10.91 -9.79
N TYR A 106 -33.72 -9.71 -9.52
CA TYR A 106 -35.14 -9.32 -9.57
C TYR A 106 -35.39 -8.39 -10.76
#